data_AF-A0A1V5GJ28-F1
#
_entry.id   AF-A0A1V5GJ28-F1
#
_cell.length_a   1.000
_cell.length_b   1.000
_cell.length_c   1.000
_cell.angle_alpha   90.00
_cell.angle_beta   90.00
_cell.angle_gamma   90.00
#
_symmetry.space_group_name_H-M   'P 1'
#
loop_
_entity.id
_entity.type
_entity.pdbx_description
1 polymer ?
#
loop_
_entity_poly.entity_id
_entity_poly.type
_entity_poly.pdbx_seq_one_letter_code
_entity_poly.pdbx_strand_id
1 'polypeptide(L)'
;MPAEGERVTPAHAAAMPKIVTPNANPAISALPGAARYRLVGLEVALKPSVPYNYNLILLGSAETSEAQAPSDIIIDRCYIHGSPRQTLRRGIALNSARTVIANCWISDCHEEDTDAQAILGWNGPGPFKIENNRLEASGENICFGGADPSIRGLVCSDIEVRRNYLVKPMSWRIGEPEYAGRPWLVKNLFELKNARRLWMEGNILEYNWEHGQTGFAVLFTVRNENGGAPWCIVEDITFVNNLVRHSGSGINITGEDNQHPSQQTNRILIRNNLLLDINRQRWGGDGRMFQIISPKRPVRNLTIDRNTVLHGGGSSSGFLVLGGASANASADSFAFRDNIISRGSYGAFGESTGEGFPSFNRYCLNLDFSNNVLIGSSISSYPPSTRFVASIPDAKFIDVNGGDYRLAPDSPCRAGKTDEGAPGVDMDALVRATQGVETGVRAAPMRGAMD
;
A
#
# COMPACT_ATOMS: atom_id res chain seq x y z
N MET A 1 -25.10 11.54 -12.19
CA MET A 1 -23.77 10.91 -12.42
C MET A 1 -22.72 11.99 -12.41
N PRO A 2 -21.58 11.80 -11.71
CA PRO A 2 -20.46 12.75 -11.74
C PRO A 2 -19.86 12.84 -13.15
N ALA A 3 -19.10 13.90 -13.40
CA ALA A 3 -18.44 14.10 -14.70
C ALA A 3 -17.42 13.00 -14.99
N GLU A 4 -16.99 12.88 -16.25
CA GLU A 4 -15.90 11.95 -16.58
C GLU A 4 -14.61 12.35 -15.86
N GLY A 5 -13.93 11.38 -15.25
CA GLY A 5 -12.74 11.62 -14.44
C GLY A 5 -13.00 12.03 -12.98
N GLU A 6 -14.27 12.19 -12.57
CA GLU A 6 -14.67 12.39 -11.18
C GLU A 6 -15.15 11.07 -10.56
N ARG A 7 -14.70 10.80 -9.34
CA ARG A 7 -15.11 9.61 -8.59
C ARG A 7 -16.57 9.72 -8.14
N VAL A 8 -17.30 8.62 -8.24
CA VAL A 8 -18.64 8.51 -7.66
C VAL A 8 -18.58 8.50 -6.12
N THR A 9 -19.56 9.10 -5.46
CA THR A 9 -19.85 8.92 -4.03
C THR A 9 -21.22 8.24 -3.81
N PRO A 10 -21.51 7.69 -2.62
CA PRO A 10 -22.82 7.09 -2.32
C PRO A 10 -24.00 8.04 -2.52
N ALA A 11 -23.78 9.36 -2.46
CA ALA A 11 -24.81 10.36 -2.73
C ALA A 11 -25.39 10.28 -4.17
N HIS A 12 -24.67 9.68 -5.12
CA HIS A 12 -25.16 9.47 -6.49
C HIS A 12 -26.05 8.24 -6.64
N ALA A 13 -26.12 7.34 -5.66
CA ALA A 13 -26.76 6.03 -5.78
C ALA A 13 -28.23 6.11 -6.26
N ALA A 14 -28.98 7.12 -5.82
CA ALA A 14 -30.38 7.32 -6.22
C ALA A 14 -30.58 7.54 -7.74
N ALA A 15 -29.51 7.91 -8.47
CA ALA A 15 -29.52 8.13 -9.91
C ALA A 15 -28.86 6.98 -10.69
N MET A 16 -28.47 5.88 -10.03
CA MET A 16 -27.74 4.77 -10.64
C MET A 16 -28.65 3.57 -10.91
N PRO A 17 -28.55 2.93 -12.09
CA PRO A 17 -29.07 1.60 -12.29
C PRO A 17 -28.42 0.61 -11.32
N LYS A 18 -29.24 -0.22 -10.67
CA LYS A 18 -28.79 -1.13 -9.61
C LYS A 18 -28.80 -2.58 -10.07
N ILE A 19 -27.68 -3.27 -9.86
CA ILE A 19 -27.56 -4.73 -10.04
C ILE A 19 -27.37 -5.34 -8.65
N VAL A 20 -28.37 -6.12 -8.20
CA VAL A 20 -28.39 -6.68 -6.85
C VAL A 20 -28.39 -8.21 -6.91
N THR A 21 -27.35 -8.85 -6.38
CA THR A 21 -27.35 -10.31 -6.24
C THR A 21 -28.31 -10.75 -5.12
N PRO A 22 -29.16 -11.77 -5.36
CA PRO A 22 -30.07 -12.29 -4.35
C PRO A 22 -29.44 -13.37 -3.45
N ASN A 23 -28.15 -13.69 -3.62
CA ASN A 23 -27.48 -14.79 -2.93
C ASN A 23 -25.96 -14.54 -2.82
N ALA A 24 -25.21 -15.59 -2.44
CA ALA A 24 -23.76 -15.51 -2.24
C ALA A 24 -22.94 -15.46 -3.55
N ASN A 25 -23.57 -15.64 -4.72
CA ASN A 25 -22.90 -15.57 -6.02
C ASN A 25 -22.70 -14.12 -6.47
N PRO A 26 -21.75 -13.85 -7.39
CA PRO A 26 -21.53 -12.52 -7.91
C PRO A 26 -22.77 -11.89 -8.53
N ALA A 27 -22.88 -10.58 -8.40
CA ALA A 27 -23.87 -9.78 -9.12
C ALA A 27 -23.48 -9.67 -10.61
N ILE A 28 -22.17 -9.64 -10.90
CA ILE A 28 -21.60 -9.61 -12.25
C ILE A 28 -20.48 -10.63 -12.32
N SER A 29 -20.50 -11.49 -13.34
CA SER A 29 -19.40 -12.41 -13.64
C SER A 29 -19.02 -12.33 -15.12
N ALA A 30 -17.72 -12.42 -15.39
CA ALA A 30 -17.19 -12.59 -16.74
C ALA A 30 -16.97 -14.08 -17.01
N LEU A 31 -17.47 -14.57 -18.14
CA LEU A 31 -17.16 -15.91 -18.62
C LEU A 31 -15.74 -15.96 -19.19
N PRO A 32 -15.10 -17.15 -19.27
CA PRO A 32 -13.82 -17.31 -19.95
C PRO A 32 -13.85 -16.70 -21.36
N GLY A 33 -12.85 -15.87 -21.68
CA GLY A 33 -12.71 -15.18 -22.96
C GLY A 33 -13.68 -14.01 -23.17
N ALA A 34 -14.53 -13.67 -22.20
CA ALA A 34 -15.40 -12.50 -22.30
C ALA A 34 -14.55 -11.23 -22.44
N ALA A 35 -14.84 -10.42 -23.46
CA ALA A 35 -14.02 -9.25 -23.74
C ALA A 35 -14.80 -8.05 -24.28
N ARG A 36 -14.19 -6.86 -24.14
CA ARG A 36 -14.67 -5.57 -24.67
C ARG A 36 -15.94 -5.08 -23.98
N TYR A 37 -15.92 -5.04 -22.66
CA TYR A 37 -17.03 -4.54 -21.85
C TYR A 37 -16.65 -3.23 -21.15
N ARG A 38 -17.58 -2.29 -21.11
CA ARG A 38 -17.48 -1.06 -20.32
C ARG A 38 -18.71 -0.95 -19.42
N LEU A 39 -18.50 -1.08 -18.11
CA LEU A 39 -19.50 -0.92 -17.07
C LEU A 39 -19.37 0.49 -16.49
N VAL A 40 -20.41 1.32 -16.63
CA VAL A 40 -20.38 2.72 -16.20
C VAL A 40 -21.57 3.07 -15.36
N GLY A 41 -21.34 3.72 -14.22
CA GLY A 41 -22.42 4.32 -13.44
C GLY A 41 -23.39 3.35 -12.81
N LEU A 42 -22.93 2.13 -12.51
CA LEU A 42 -23.73 1.10 -11.88
C LEU A 42 -23.59 1.17 -10.36
N GLU A 43 -24.70 0.95 -9.67
CA GLU A 43 -24.70 0.52 -8.28
C GLU A 43 -24.73 -1.02 -8.26
N VAL A 44 -23.73 -1.66 -7.64
CA VAL A 44 -23.61 -3.11 -7.56
C VAL A 44 -23.60 -3.52 -6.09
N ALA A 45 -24.58 -4.32 -5.68
CA ALA A 45 -24.80 -4.66 -4.27
C ALA A 45 -25.35 -6.07 -4.10
N LEU A 46 -25.54 -6.49 -2.85
CA LEU A 46 -26.26 -7.69 -2.44
C LEU A 46 -27.58 -7.34 -1.75
N LYS A 47 -28.61 -8.19 -1.86
CA LYS A 47 -29.90 -7.95 -1.19
C LYS A 47 -29.71 -7.93 0.33
N PRO A 48 -30.45 -7.10 1.11
CA PRO A 48 -30.34 -7.06 2.56
C PRO A 48 -30.53 -8.41 3.28
N SER A 49 -31.25 -9.34 2.66
CA SER A 49 -31.49 -10.70 3.18
C SER A 49 -30.32 -11.66 2.98
N VAL A 50 -29.28 -11.27 2.24
CA VAL A 50 -28.10 -12.11 1.95
C VAL A 50 -27.08 -11.88 3.07
N PRO A 51 -26.83 -12.84 3.96
CA PRO A 51 -25.90 -12.62 5.07
C PRO A 51 -24.44 -12.51 4.60
N TYR A 52 -24.13 -13.11 3.44
CA TYR A 52 -22.77 -13.33 3.00
C TYR A 52 -22.65 -13.37 1.46
N ASN A 53 -21.62 -12.73 0.89
CA ASN A 53 -21.25 -12.80 -0.53
C ASN A 53 -19.73 -12.93 -0.73
N TYR A 54 -19.29 -13.77 -1.67
CA TYR A 54 -17.86 -14.02 -1.92
C TYR A 54 -17.19 -12.93 -2.77
N ASN A 55 -17.83 -12.49 -3.85
CA ASN A 55 -17.29 -11.48 -4.77
C ASN A 55 -18.48 -10.79 -5.44
N LEU A 56 -18.65 -9.47 -5.35
CA LEU A 56 -19.74 -8.79 -6.06
C LEU A 56 -19.50 -8.78 -7.57
N ILE A 57 -18.26 -8.54 -7.99
CA ILE A 57 -17.81 -8.64 -9.38
C ILE A 57 -16.71 -9.68 -9.48
N LEU A 58 -16.89 -10.67 -10.36
CA LEU A 58 -15.94 -11.75 -10.62
C LEU A 58 -15.43 -11.67 -12.07
N LEU A 59 -14.21 -11.17 -12.26
CA LEU A 59 -13.56 -11.10 -13.57
C LEU A 59 -12.60 -12.27 -13.74
N GLY A 60 -13.12 -13.47 -13.97
CA GLY A 60 -12.32 -14.70 -14.06
C GLY A 60 -11.96 -15.29 -12.68
N SER A 61 -11.45 -16.50 -12.67
CA SER A 61 -11.02 -17.21 -11.45
C SER A 61 -10.05 -18.36 -11.73
N ALA A 62 -10.43 -19.29 -12.61
CA ALA A 62 -9.83 -20.62 -12.74
C ALA A 62 -9.33 -20.91 -14.16
N GLU A 63 -9.20 -19.87 -14.98
CA GLU A 63 -8.59 -19.94 -16.31
C GLU A 63 -7.18 -20.52 -16.19
N THR A 64 -6.81 -21.41 -17.12
CA THR A 64 -5.52 -22.12 -17.11
C THR A 64 -4.58 -21.63 -18.19
N SER A 65 -5.02 -20.66 -19.01
CA SER A 65 -4.22 -19.97 -20.01
C SER A 65 -4.65 -18.50 -20.14
N GLU A 66 -3.74 -17.62 -20.52
CA GLU A 66 -4.05 -16.19 -20.71
C GLU A 66 -5.11 -15.95 -21.80
N ALA A 67 -5.19 -16.82 -22.81
CA ALA A 67 -6.20 -16.74 -23.86
C ALA A 67 -7.64 -16.92 -23.34
N GLN A 68 -7.80 -17.55 -22.17
CA GLN A 68 -9.10 -17.71 -21.51
C GLN A 68 -9.42 -16.55 -20.57
N ALA A 69 -8.43 -15.74 -20.17
CA ALA A 69 -8.67 -14.64 -19.25
C ALA A 69 -9.68 -13.66 -19.85
N PRO A 70 -10.73 -13.24 -19.10
CA PRO A 70 -11.56 -12.12 -19.53
C PRO A 70 -10.69 -10.90 -19.79
N SER A 71 -11.03 -10.04 -20.76
CA SER A 71 -10.12 -8.97 -21.15
C SER A 71 -10.76 -7.73 -21.75
N ASP A 72 -10.02 -6.62 -21.81
CA ASP A 72 -10.53 -5.36 -22.36
C ASP A 72 -11.80 -4.89 -21.61
N ILE A 73 -11.69 -4.80 -20.29
CA ILE A 73 -12.81 -4.49 -19.38
C ILE A 73 -12.56 -3.13 -18.71
N ILE A 74 -13.56 -2.26 -18.72
CA ILE A 74 -13.53 -0.98 -18.02
C ILE A 74 -14.67 -0.96 -17.01
N ILE A 75 -14.36 -0.68 -15.75
CA ILE A 75 -15.31 -0.39 -14.67
C ILE A 75 -15.08 1.06 -14.26
N ASP A 76 -16.02 1.94 -14.57
CA ASP A 76 -15.88 3.39 -14.44
C ASP A 76 -17.07 3.99 -13.66
N ARG A 77 -16.79 4.79 -12.63
CA ARG A 77 -17.83 5.50 -11.85
C ARG A 77 -18.90 4.58 -11.26
N CYS A 78 -18.53 3.37 -10.83
CA CYS A 78 -19.44 2.42 -10.19
C CYS A 78 -19.39 2.54 -8.66
N TYR A 79 -20.55 2.40 -8.01
CA TYR A 79 -20.66 2.24 -6.57
C TYR A 79 -20.86 0.75 -6.25
N ILE A 80 -19.84 0.10 -5.71
CA ILE A 80 -19.80 -1.35 -5.49
C ILE A 80 -19.71 -1.57 -3.98
N HIS A 81 -20.76 -2.11 -3.36
CA HIS A 81 -20.79 -2.08 -1.91
C HIS A 81 -21.54 -3.21 -1.23
N GLY A 82 -21.05 -3.54 -0.04
CA GLY A 82 -21.74 -4.34 0.95
C GLY A 82 -22.73 -3.52 1.79
N SER A 83 -22.91 -3.92 3.04
CA SER A 83 -23.51 -3.07 4.05
C SER A 83 -22.90 -3.39 5.41
N PRO A 84 -23.00 -2.47 6.41
CA PRO A 84 -22.40 -2.69 7.73
C PRO A 84 -22.89 -3.96 8.47
N ARG A 85 -23.99 -4.57 8.02
CA ARG A 85 -24.60 -5.74 8.66
C ARG A 85 -24.34 -7.06 7.92
N GLN A 86 -23.74 -7.01 6.74
CA GLN A 86 -23.55 -8.18 5.88
C GLN A 86 -22.06 -8.45 5.69
N THR A 87 -21.71 -9.69 5.42
CA THR A 87 -20.34 -10.01 5.01
C THR A 87 -20.23 -9.88 3.48
N LEU A 88 -19.27 -9.09 3.03
CA LEU A 88 -18.85 -9.03 1.64
C LEU A 88 -17.34 -9.31 1.60
N ARG A 89 -16.96 -10.49 1.12
CA ARG A 89 -15.53 -10.84 1.07
C ARG A 89 -14.80 -10.03 0.02
N ARG A 90 -15.35 -9.84 -1.19
CA ARG A 90 -14.67 -9.07 -2.24
C ARG A 90 -15.55 -8.12 -3.02
N GLY A 91 -15.09 -6.89 -3.19
CA GLY A 91 -15.67 -5.97 -4.16
C GLY A 91 -15.48 -6.50 -5.58
N ILE A 92 -14.21 -6.64 -5.99
CA ILE A 92 -13.82 -7.12 -7.32
C ILE A 92 -12.73 -8.19 -7.20
N ALA A 93 -12.99 -9.38 -7.75
CA ALA A 93 -11.96 -10.35 -8.09
C ALA A 93 -11.43 -10.07 -9.51
N LEU A 94 -10.18 -9.58 -9.60
CA LEU A 94 -9.51 -9.07 -10.79
C LEU A 94 -8.58 -10.14 -11.41
N ASN A 95 -9.17 -11.19 -11.97
CA ASN A 95 -8.43 -12.26 -12.66
C ASN A 95 -8.52 -12.14 -14.20
N SER A 96 -8.61 -10.91 -14.69
CA SER A 96 -8.71 -10.57 -16.11
C SER A 96 -7.40 -9.99 -16.65
N ALA A 97 -7.35 -9.74 -17.96
CA ALA A 97 -6.29 -8.98 -18.64
C ALA A 97 -6.80 -7.60 -19.08
N ARG A 98 -5.90 -6.64 -19.32
CA ARG A 98 -6.23 -5.30 -19.87
C ARG A 98 -7.47 -4.68 -19.23
N THR A 99 -7.43 -4.48 -17.91
CA THR A 99 -8.59 -4.03 -17.13
C THR A 99 -8.37 -2.68 -16.47
N VAL A 100 -9.35 -1.79 -16.59
CA VAL A 100 -9.38 -0.48 -15.94
C VAL A 100 -10.47 -0.47 -14.87
N ILE A 101 -10.11 -0.10 -13.64
CA ILE A 101 -11.04 0.20 -12.55
C ILE A 101 -10.78 1.65 -12.16
N ALA A 102 -11.69 2.54 -12.54
CA ALA A 102 -11.50 3.97 -12.36
C ALA A 102 -12.70 4.66 -11.74
N ASN A 103 -12.45 5.71 -10.95
CA ASN A 103 -13.49 6.60 -10.43
C ASN A 103 -14.59 5.88 -9.61
N CYS A 104 -14.30 4.69 -9.08
CA CYS A 104 -15.28 3.88 -8.35
C CYS A 104 -15.25 4.16 -6.85
N TRP A 105 -16.36 3.85 -6.20
CA TRP A 105 -16.45 3.76 -4.74
C TRP A 105 -16.71 2.31 -4.37
N ILE A 106 -15.75 1.66 -3.74
CA ILE A 106 -15.83 0.26 -3.33
C ILE A 106 -15.80 0.22 -1.79
N SER A 107 -16.92 -0.11 -1.17
CA SER A 107 -17.07 -0.02 0.29
C SER A 107 -17.68 -1.25 0.95
N ASP A 108 -17.53 -1.32 2.27
CA ASP A 108 -18.09 -2.38 3.11
C ASP A 108 -17.65 -3.80 2.67
N CYS A 109 -16.40 -3.94 2.20
CA CYS A 109 -15.79 -5.26 1.95
C CYS A 109 -15.15 -5.79 3.23
N HIS A 110 -15.93 -6.45 4.09
CA HIS A 110 -15.44 -6.92 5.38
C HIS A 110 -15.98 -8.31 5.77
N GLU A 111 -15.14 -9.04 6.50
CA GLU A 111 -15.43 -10.37 7.07
C GLU A 111 -14.69 -10.54 8.41
N GLU A 112 -15.22 -11.36 9.32
CA GLU A 112 -14.70 -11.54 10.69
C GLU A 112 -13.59 -12.60 10.79
N ASP A 113 -13.62 -13.63 9.94
CA ASP A 113 -12.79 -14.83 10.11
C ASP A 113 -11.79 -15.07 8.98
N THR A 114 -11.83 -14.25 7.93
CA THR A 114 -10.91 -14.38 6.78
C THR A 114 -10.73 -13.04 6.07
N ASP A 115 -9.73 -13.02 5.19
CA ASP A 115 -9.32 -11.84 4.48
C ASP A 115 -10.41 -11.39 3.49
N ALA A 116 -10.83 -10.13 3.62
CA ALA A 116 -11.74 -9.46 2.70
C ALA A 116 -10.99 -8.36 1.93
N GLN A 117 -11.31 -8.16 0.64
CA GLN A 117 -10.62 -7.22 -0.23
C GLN A 117 -11.54 -6.32 -1.05
N ALA A 118 -11.15 -5.07 -1.28
CA ALA A 118 -11.88 -4.26 -2.26
C ALA A 118 -11.53 -4.71 -3.69
N ILE A 119 -10.24 -4.95 -3.95
CA ILE A 119 -9.73 -5.51 -5.21
C ILE A 119 -8.70 -6.60 -4.89
N LEU A 120 -8.91 -7.80 -5.42
CA LEU A 120 -7.94 -8.91 -5.32
C LEU A 120 -7.69 -9.52 -6.70
N GLY A 121 -6.43 -9.67 -7.11
CA GLY A 121 -6.05 -10.42 -8.31
C GLY A 121 -5.03 -11.50 -8.00
N TRP A 122 -5.32 -12.76 -8.31
CA TRP A 122 -4.38 -13.89 -8.11
C TRP A 122 -4.09 -14.66 -9.39
N ASN A 123 -4.99 -14.61 -10.38
CA ASN A 123 -4.90 -15.33 -11.64
C ASN A 123 -5.05 -14.40 -12.87
N GLY A 124 -4.92 -13.08 -12.67
CA GLY A 124 -5.02 -12.09 -13.73
C GLY A 124 -3.64 -11.70 -14.29
N PRO A 125 -3.38 -11.84 -15.61
CA PRO A 125 -2.06 -11.56 -16.17
C PRO A 125 -1.71 -10.07 -16.23
N GLY A 126 -2.72 -9.18 -16.19
CA GLY A 126 -2.55 -7.75 -16.46
C GLY A 126 -2.58 -7.43 -17.97
N PRO A 127 -2.30 -6.18 -18.37
CA PRO A 127 -2.05 -5.01 -17.52
C PRO A 127 -3.30 -4.56 -16.76
N PHE A 128 -3.09 -3.80 -15.69
CA PHE A 128 -4.15 -3.23 -14.85
C PHE A 128 -3.97 -1.73 -14.66
N LYS A 129 -5.08 -1.00 -14.70
CA LYS A 129 -5.14 0.39 -14.26
C LYS A 129 -6.18 0.54 -13.15
N ILE A 130 -5.74 0.93 -11.97
CA ILE A 130 -6.57 1.19 -10.79
C ILE A 130 -6.39 2.66 -10.42
N GLU A 131 -7.34 3.51 -10.81
CA GLU A 131 -7.17 4.96 -10.72
C GLU A 131 -8.34 5.70 -10.07
N ASN A 132 -8.04 6.65 -9.17
CA ASN A 132 -9.04 7.56 -8.60
C ASN A 132 -10.22 6.85 -7.91
N ASN A 133 -9.98 5.72 -7.25
CA ASN A 133 -11.01 4.99 -6.52
C ASN A 133 -10.97 5.32 -5.01
N ARG A 134 -12.10 5.17 -4.32
CA ARG A 134 -12.13 4.99 -2.86
C ARG A 134 -12.33 3.51 -2.58
N LEU A 135 -11.46 2.94 -1.77
CA LEU A 135 -11.42 1.50 -1.51
C LEU A 135 -11.44 1.26 0.00
N GLU A 136 -12.43 0.51 0.47
CA GLU A 136 -12.57 0.09 1.86
C GLU A 136 -12.64 -1.43 1.95
N ALA A 137 -11.76 -2.02 2.75
CA ALA A 137 -11.77 -3.44 3.02
C ALA A 137 -11.14 -3.76 4.38
N SER A 138 -11.71 -4.71 5.13
CA SER A 138 -11.18 -5.07 6.44
C SER A 138 -9.80 -5.72 6.29
N GLY A 139 -9.67 -6.69 5.38
CA GLY A 139 -8.38 -7.20 4.92
C GLY A 139 -7.66 -6.17 4.04
N GLU A 140 -7.30 -6.53 2.81
CA GLU A 140 -6.51 -5.66 1.92
C GLU A 140 -7.39 -4.79 1.02
N ASN A 141 -7.15 -3.48 0.94
CA ASN A 141 -7.88 -2.67 -0.05
C ASN A 141 -7.49 -3.11 -1.47
N ILE A 142 -6.21 -3.36 -1.71
CA ILE A 142 -5.71 -3.96 -2.95
C ILE A 142 -4.70 -5.06 -2.59
N CYS A 143 -4.87 -6.24 -3.17
CA CYS A 143 -3.89 -7.32 -3.08
C CYS A 143 -3.67 -8.01 -4.43
N PHE A 144 -2.40 -8.31 -4.75
CA PHE A 144 -2.03 -9.16 -5.88
C PHE A 144 -1.33 -10.44 -5.38
N GLY A 145 -1.99 -11.57 -5.55
CA GLY A 145 -1.68 -12.88 -4.97
C GLY A 145 -2.78 -13.36 -4.03
N GLY A 146 -2.45 -14.04 -2.93
CA GLY A 146 -3.43 -14.59 -1.97
C GLY A 146 -4.02 -15.95 -2.38
N ALA A 147 -3.62 -16.47 -3.53
CA ALA A 147 -3.79 -17.85 -3.98
C ALA A 147 -2.74 -18.14 -5.06
N ASP A 148 -2.45 -19.41 -5.30
CA ASP A 148 -1.62 -19.81 -6.44
C ASP A 148 -2.40 -19.60 -7.75
N PRO A 149 -1.81 -18.96 -8.77
CA PRO A 149 -2.45 -18.84 -10.08
C PRO A 149 -2.65 -20.22 -10.71
N SER A 150 -3.81 -20.41 -11.34
CA SER A 150 -4.09 -21.59 -12.18
C SER A 150 -3.38 -21.52 -13.53
N ILE A 151 -3.03 -20.32 -14.00
CA ILE A 151 -2.19 -20.13 -15.18
C ILE A 151 -0.72 -20.36 -14.81
N ARG A 152 -0.12 -21.40 -15.38
CA ARG A 152 1.28 -21.77 -15.13
C ARG A 152 2.22 -20.62 -15.54
N GLY A 153 3.12 -20.24 -14.64
CA GLY A 153 4.10 -19.18 -14.87
C GLY A 153 3.56 -17.76 -14.67
N LEU A 154 2.28 -17.59 -14.33
CA LEU A 154 1.67 -16.27 -14.20
C LEU A 154 2.20 -15.50 -12.99
N VAL A 155 2.52 -14.24 -13.25
CA VAL A 155 2.75 -13.19 -12.26
C VAL A 155 1.94 -11.99 -12.69
N CYS A 156 1.11 -11.43 -11.81
CA CYS A 156 0.33 -10.23 -12.12
C CYS A 156 1.28 -9.12 -12.55
N SER A 157 1.10 -8.56 -13.74
CA SER A 157 2.10 -7.69 -14.35
C SER A 157 1.53 -6.38 -14.88
N ASP A 158 2.39 -5.37 -15.03
CA ASP A 158 2.07 -4.11 -15.70
C ASP A 158 0.90 -3.37 -15.04
N ILE A 159 1.14 -2.93 -13.80
CA ILE A 159 0.10 -2.49 -12.86
C ILE A 159 0.28 -1.00 -12.56
N GLU A 160 -0.72 -0.19 -12.87
CA GLU A 160 -0.81 1.23 -12.51
C GLU A 160 -1.80 1.39 -11.34
N VAL A 161 -1.34 1.87 -10.18
CA VAL A 161 -2.17 2.17 -9.00
C VAL A 161 -2.01 3.65 -8.66
N ARG A 162 -2.95 4.49 -9.12
CA ARG A 162 -2.78 5.95 -9.00
C ARG A 162 -3.95 6.67 -8.37
N ARG A 163 -3.63 7.62 -7.50
CA ARG A 163 -4.61 8.58 -6.97
C ARG A 163 -5.80 7.94 -6.26
N ASN A 164 -5.62 6.75 -5.72
CA ASN A 164 -6.66 6.05 -4.96
C ASN A 164 -6.59 6.48 -3.50
N TYR A 165 -7.76 6.46 -2.87
CA TYR A 165 -7.92 6.62 -1.44
C TYR A 165 -8.23 5.26 -0.81
N LEU A 166 -7.22 4.66 -0.20
CA LEU A 166 -7.28 3.36 0.48
C LEU A 166 -7.45 3.61 1.96
N VAL A 167 -8.58 3.17 2.52
CA VAL A 167 -8.98 3.56 3.86
C VAL A 167 -9.70 2.43 4.58
N LYS A 168 -9.55 2.36 5.90
CA LYS A 168 -10.45 1.58 6.74
C LYS A 168 -11.33 2.52 7.57
N PRO A 169 -12.66 2.38 7.50
CA PRO A 169 -13.57 3.14 8.35
C PRO A 169 -13.26 2.95 9.84
N MET A 170 -13.21 4.05 10.60
CA MET A 170 -13.01 4.02 12.05
C MET A 170 -14.16 3.35 12.79
N SER A 171 -15.33 3.24 12.15
CA SER A 171 -16.44 2.44 12.64
C SER A 171 -16.16 0.93 12.72
N TRP A 172 -15.08 0.45 12.09
CA TRP A 172 -14.64 -0.95 12.18
C TRP A 172 -13.68 -1.22 13.33
N ARG A 173 -13.18 -0.16 13.99
CA ARG A 173 -12.15 -0.28 15.00
C ARG A 173 -12.75 -0.34 16.40
N ILE A 174 -12.48 -1.44 17.11
CA ILE A 174 -12.91 -1.64 18.49
C ILE A 174 -12.39 -0.49 19.38
N GLY A 175 -13.28 0.11 20.16
CA GLY A 175 -12.96 1.16 21.14
C GLY A 175 -13.01 2.59 20.60
N GLU A 176 -13.22 2.80 19.31
CA GLU A 176 -13.47 4.14 18.77
C GLU A 176 -14.92 4.59 19.02
N PRO A 177 -15.20 5.90 19.17
CA PRO A 177 -16.56 6.41 19.38
C PRO A 177 -17.57 6.00 18.31
N GLU A 178 -17.09 5.78 17.08
CA GLU A 178 -17.89 5.42 15.91
C GLU A 178 -18.02 3.90 15.73
N TYR A 179 -17.42 3.09 16.60
CA TYR A 179 -17.38 1.64 16.45
C TYR A 179 -18.79 1.04 16.30
N ALA A 180 -19.03 0.36 15.18
CA ALA A 180 -20.33 -0.18 14.80
C ALA A 180 -20.69 -1.49 15.52
N GLY A 181 -19.86 -1.95 16.46
CA GLY A 181 -20.15 -3.12 17.29
C GLY A 181 -19.82 -4.47 16.66
N ARG A 182 -19.10 -4.50 15.52
CA ARG A 182 -18.75 -5.73 14.81
C ARG A 182 -17.24 -5.82 14.52
N PRO A 183 -16.51 -6.84 15.04
CA PRO A 183 -15.05 -6.89 15.01
C PRO A 183 -14.53 -7.56 13.74
N TRP A 184 -14.44 -6.81 12.65
CA TRP A 184 -13.92 -7.35 11.38
C TRP A 184 -12.44 -7.76 11.48
N LEU A 185 -12.04 -8.79 10.71
CA LEU A 185 -10.64 -9.16 10.59
C LEU A 185 -9.90 -8.07 9.82
N VAL A 186 -9.18 -7.22 10.54
CA VAL A 186 -8.41 -6.13 9.94
C VAL A 186 -6.97 -6.54 9.62
N LYS A 187 -6.53 -6.25 8.38
CA LYS A 187 -5.14 -6.42 7.92
C LYS A 187 -4.63 -5.13 7.27
N ASN A 188 -3.68 -5.21 6.35
CA ASN A 188 -3.00 -4.09 5.71
C ASN A 188 -3.85 -3.35 4.67
N LEU A 189 -3.37 -2.22 4.14
CA LEU A 189 -4.07 -1.45 3.10
C LEU A 189 -3.68 -1.95 1.69
N PHE A 190 -2.41 -2.28 1.48
CA PHE A 190 -1.87 -2.73 0.20
C PHE A 190 -0.92 -3.92 0.38
N GLU A 191 -1.05 -4.95 -0.46
CA GLU A 191 -0.16 -6.13 -0.41
C GLU A 191 0.18 -6.70 -1.79
N LEU A 192 1.45 -7.05 -1.94
CA LEU A 192 1.98 -7.79 -3.07
C LEU A 192 2.56 -9.12 -2.58
N LYS A 193 2.00 -10.19 -3.12
CA LYS A 193 2.43 -11.58 -2.92
C LYS A 193 2.97 -12.20 -4.20
N ASN A 194 2.42 -11.82 -5.36
CA ASN A 194 2.91 -12.25 -6.68
C ASN A 194 2.62 -11.17 -7.75
N ALA A 195 3.55 -10.21 -7.90
CA ALA A 195 3.38 -9.10 -8.83
C ALA A 195 4.71 -8.59 -9.39
N ARG A 196 4.69 -8.04 -10.61
CA ARG A 196 5.84 -7.35 -11.20
C ARG A 196 5.47 -6.13 -12.02
N ARG A 197 6.43 -5.21 -12.19
CA ARG A 197 6.27 -3.98 -13.01
C ARG A 197 5.06 -3.18 -12.55
N LEU A 198 5.12 -2.72 -11.30
CA LEU A 198 4.05 -1.96 -10.65
C LEU A 198 4.50 -0.52 -10.40
N TRP A 199 3.64 0.42 -10.79
CA TRP A 199 3.80 1.84 -10.49
C TRP A 199 2.64 2.32 -9.62
N MET A 200 2.98 2.70 -8.38
CA MET A 200 2.04 3.22 -7.39
C MET A 200 2.39 4.67 -7.05
N GLU A 201 1.53 5.59 -7.49
CA GLU A 201 1.76 7.02 -7.34
C GLU A 201 0.55 7.83 -6.87
N GLY A 202 0.78 8.77 -5.96
CA GLY A 202 -0.22 9.78 -5.61
C GLY A 202 -1.37 9.24 -4.80
N ASN A 203 -1.22 8.10 -4.13
CA ASN A 203 -2.28 7.49 -3.33
C ASN A 203 -2.24 8.01 -1.89
N ILE A 204 -3.41 7.98 -1.23
CA ILE A 204 -3.55 8.19 0.22
C ILE A 204 -3.96 6.86 0.84
N LEU A 205 -3.19 6.41 1.83
CA LEU A 205 -3.35 5.15 2.54
C LEU A 205 -3.47 5.46 4.04
N GLU A 206 -4.62 5.18 4.65
CA GLU A 206 -4.80 5.52 6.08
C GLU A 206 -5.74 4.63 6.88
N TYR A 207 -5.61 4.77 8.21
CA TYR A 207 -6.34 4.06 9.25
C TYR A 207 -6.10 2.54 9.20
N ASN A 208 -4.92 2.15 9.65
CA ASN A 208 -4.49 0.76 9.68
C ASN A 208 -4.03 0.38 11.09
N TRP A 209 -4.58 -0.68 11.66
CA TRP A 209 -4.28 -1.06 13.04
C TRP A 209 -3.96 -2.54 13.18
N GLU A 210 -3.33 -2.89 14.29
CA GLU A 210 -3.10 -4.29 14.64
C GLU A 210 -4.42 -5.01 14.95
N HIS A 211 -4.63 -6.12 14.26
CA HIS A 211 -5.71 -7.07 14.53
C HIS A 211 -5.34 -8.44 13.95
N GLY A 212 -5.71 -8.75 12.70
CA GLY A 212 -5.34 -9.98 12.00
C GLY A 212 -3.89 -10.03 11.53
N GLN A 213 -3.15 -8.92 11.64
CA GLN A 213 -1.72 -8.79 11.41
C GLN A 213 -1.11 -7.71 12.31
N THR A 214 0.22 -7.55 12.26
CA THR A 214 1.03 -6.63 13.08
C THR A 214 0.91 -5.14 12.68
N GLY A 215 -0.17 -4.76 11.98
CA GLY A 215 -0.49 -3.36 11.68
C GLY A 215 0.42 -2.68 10.66
N PHE A 216 1.12 -3.40 9.78
CA PHE A 216 1.79 -2.77 8.63
C PHE A 216 0.77 -2.25 7.62
N ALA A 217 0.98 -1.05 7.08
CA ALA A 217 0.11 -0.48 6.05
C ALA A 217 0.34 -1.12 4.68
N VAL A 218 1.59 -1.46 4.38
CA VAL A 218 2.04 -1.94 3.06
C VAL A 218 2.92 -3.18 3.21
N LEU A 219 2.62 -4.23 2.44
CA LEU A 219 3.39 -5.47 2.41
C LEU A 219 3.90 -5.76 0.99
N PHE A 220 5.22 -5.90 0.85
CA PHE A 220 5.89 -6.47 -0.33
C PHE A 220 6.49 -7.82 0.06
N THR A 221 5.61 -8.80 0.21
CA THR A 221 5.92 -10.08 0.85
C THR A 221 5.59 -11.22 -0.09
N VAL A 222 6.55 -11.59 -0.95
CA VAL A 222 6.36 -12.66 -1.93
C VAL A 222 5.84 -13.94 -1.25
N ARG A 223 4.83 -14.56 -1.87
CA ARG A 223 4.14 -15.72 -1.34
C ARG A 223 3.72 -16.65 -2.48
N ASN A 224 4.19 -17.88 -2.40
CA ASN A 224 3.63 -19.02 -3.11
C ASN A 224 2.62 -19.64 -2.13
N GLU A 225 1.34 -19.24 -2.25
CA GLU A 225 0.33 -19.40 -1.20
C GLU A 225 0.11 -20.87 -0.82
N ASN A 226 -0.02 -21.74 -1.82
CA ASN A 226 -0.31 -23.16 -1.61
C ASN A 226 0.85 -24.09 -2.06
N GLY A 227 1.98 -23.52 -2.48
CA GLY A 227 3.18 -24.26 -2.84
C GLY A 227 3.30 -24.64 -4.33
N GLY A 228 2.24 -24.45 -5.12
CA GLY A 228 2.15 -24.81 -6.53
C GLY A 228 2.74 -23.79 -7.51
N ALA A 229 3.09 -22.59 -7.05
CA ALA A 229 3.59 -21.49 -7.88
C ALA A 229 5.02 -21.05 -7.50
N PRO A 230 6.06 -21.88 -7.70
CA PRO A 230 7.44 -21.53 -7.33
C PRO A 230 8.04 -20.36 -8.15
N TRP A 231 7.34 -19.91 -9.18
CA TRP A 231 7.68 -18.72 -9.96
C TRP A 231 7.16 -17.41 -9.34
N CYS A 232 6.40 -17.45 -8.24
CA CYS A 232 5.91 -16.25 -7.56
C CYS A 232 7.08 -15.31 -7.23
N ILE A 233 6.89 -14.02 -7.50
CA ILE A 233 7.89 -12.98 -7.30
C ILE A 233 7.23 -11.64 -6.93
N VAL A 234 7.98 -10.79 -6.22
CA VAL A 234 7.71 -9.36 -6.13
C VAL A 234 8.92 -8.62 -6.71
N GLU A 235 8.78 -8.02 -7.90
CA GLU A 235 9.89 -7.30 -8.54
C GLU A 235 9.46 -6.09 -9.37
N ASP A 236 10.37 -5.16 -9.64
CA ASP A 236 10.10 -3.95 -10.45
C ASP A 236 8.95 -3.11 -9.89
N ILE A 237 9.09 -2.71 -8.62
CA ILE A 237 8.07 -1.94 -7.90
C ILE A 237 8.53 -0.50 -7.74
N THR A 238 7.70 0.44 -8.18
CA THR A 238 7.89 1.89 -7.99
C THR A 238 6.77 2.41 -7.10
N PHE A 239 7.09 2.74 -5.85
CA PHE A 239 6.18 3.30 -4.86
C PHE A 239 6.60 4.75 -4.55
N VAL A 240 5.92 5.71 -5.17
CA VAL A 240 6.35 7.12 -5.17
C VAL A 240 5.26 8.14 -4.93
N ASN A 241 5.57 9.26 -4.30
CA ASN A 241 4.61 10.36 -4.11
C ASN A 241 3.32 9.93 -3.40
N ASN A 242 3.38 8.98 -2.45
CA ASN A 242 2.23 8.54 -1.67
C ASN A 242 2.24 9.14 -0.27
N LEU A 243 1.05 9.37 0.29
CA LEU A 243 0.85 9.68 1.70
C LEU A 243 0.34 8.42 2.41
N VAL A 244 1.09 7.95 3.39
CA VAL A 244 0.66 6.86 4.28
C VAL A 244 0.57 7.44 5.68
N ARG A 245 -0.58 7.33 6.34
CA ARG A 245 -0.73 7.86 7.69
C ARG A 245 -1.66 7.05 8.58
N HIS A 246 -1.64 7.32 9.87
CA HIS A 246 -2.56 6.70 10.85
C HIS A 246 -2.45 5.17 10.83
N SER A 247 -1.25 4.65 11.06
CA SER A 247 -0.97 3.22 10.98
C SER A 247 -0.16 2.69 12.17
N GLY A 248 -0.34 1.41 12.50
CA GLY A 248 0.47 0.73 13.51
C GLY A 248 1.94 0.59 13.12
N SER A 249 2.21 0.29 11.85
CA SER A 249 3.53 0.15 11.23
C SER A 249 3.48 0.60 9.76
N GLY A 250 4.64 0.89 9.17
CA GLY A 250 4.77 1.36 7.79
C GLY A 250 4.80 0.22 6.78
N ILE A 251 5.98 -0.09 6.25
CA ILE A 251 6.18 -1.01 5.12
C ILE A 251 7.00 -2.24 5.55
N ASN A 252 6.52 -3.42 5.20
CA ASN A 252 7.26 -4.69 5.36
C ASN A 252 7.64 -5.28 4.00
N ILE A 253 8.88 -5.74 3.88
CA ILE A 253 9.44 -6.31 2.64
C ILE A 253 10.12 -7.63 2.99
N THR A 254 9.84 -8.69 2.22
CA THR A 254 10.58 -9.95 2.36
C THR A 254 11.42 -10.28 1.13
N GLY A 255 12.60 -10.86 1.35
CA GLY A 255 13.47 -11.31 0.26
C GLY A 255 12.96 -12.54 -0.49
N GLU A 256 12.17 -13.36 0.19
CA GLU A 256 11.50 -14.54 -0.37
C GLU A 256 10.36 -15.01 0.55
N ASP A 257 9.63 -16.02 0.09
CA ASP A 257 8.62 -16.73 0.87
C ASP A 257 9.28 -17.62 1.94
N ASN A 258 8.75 -17.57 3.16
CA ASN A 258 9.21 -18.35 4.30
C ASN A 258 8.54 -19.72 4.42
N GLN A 259 7.49 -20.01 3.65
CA GLN A 259 6.75 -21.28 3.70
C GLN A 259 7.05 -22.18 2.51
N HIS A 260 7.06 -21.63 1.30
CA HIS A 260 7.26 -22.40 0.06
C HIS A 260 8.37 -21.81 -0.81
N PRO A 261 8.91 -22.55 -1.80
CA PRO A 261 9.84 -21.99 -2.77
C PRO A 261 9.19 -20.85 -3.57
N SER A 262 9.94 -19.79 -3.81
CA SER A 262 9.55 -18.63 -4.61
C SER A 262 10.79 -18.06 -5.32
N GLN A 263 10.58 -17.10 -6.22
CA GLN A 263 11.68 -16.28 -6.71
C GLN A 263 12.06 -15.22 -5.67
N GLN A 264 13.25 -14.63 -5.83
CA GLN A 264 13.78 -13.64 -4.90
C GLN A 264 13.26 -12.24 -5.25
N THR A 265 12.78 -11.51 -4.24
CA THR A 265 12.32 -10.13 -4.37
C THR A 265 13.45 -9.22 -4.87
N ASN A 266 13.16 -8.36 -5.85
CA ASN A 266 14.20 -7.58 -6.52
C ASN A 266 13.70 -6.24 -7.11
N ARG A 267 14.55 -5.21 -7.16
CA ARG A 267 14.30 -3.94 -7.86
C ARG A 267 13.04 -3.22 -7.34
N ILE A 268 13.14 -2.74 -6.09
CA ILE A 268 12.09 -1.96 -5.44
C ILE A 268 12.59 -0.54 -5.21
N LEU A 269 11.81 0.45 -5.65
CA LEU A 269 12.00 1.87 -5.39
C LEU A 269 10.88 2.40 -4.50
N ILE A 270 11.22 2.90 -3.32
CA ILE A 270 10.34 3.61 -2.40
C ILE A 270 10.88 5.02 -2.29
N ARG A 271 10.25 5.97 -3.00
CA ARG A 271 10.80 7.32 -3.11
C ARG A 271 9.77 8.43 -2.96
N ASN A 272 10.16 9.52 -2.30
CA ASN A 272 9.32 10.71 -2.21
C ASN A 272 7.95 10.46 -1.57
N ASN A 273 7.88 9.58 -0.57
CA ASN A 273 6.66 9.33 0.18
C ASN A 273 6.70 10.07 1.52
N LEU A 274 5.51 10.41 2.01
CA LEU A 274 5.30 10.99 3.33
C LEU A 274 4.60 9.95 4.20
N LEU A 275 5.28 9.51 5.26
CA LEU A 275 4.76 8.55 6.24
C LEU A 275 4.59 9.28 7.57
N LEU A 276 3.36 9.39 8.06
CA LEU A 276 3.01 10.17 9.26
C LEU A 276 2.18 9.36 10.24
N ASP A 277 2.25 9.74 11.52
CA ASP A 277 1.48 9.07 12.58
C ASP A 277 1.54 7.54 12.51
N ILE A 278 2.75 7.03 12.25
CA ILE A 278 3.04 5.62 12.45
C ILE A 278 3.29 5.45 13.93
N ASN A 279 2.32 4.86 14.61
CA ASN A 279 2.18 4.99 16.05
C ASN A 279 1.63 3.71 16.67
N ARG A 280 2.52 2.95 17.29
CA ARG A 280 2.17 1.72 18.02
C ARG A 280 1.14 1.96 19.11
N GLN A 281 1.26 3.06 19.85
CA GLN A 281 0.40 3.31 21.00
C GLN A 281 -1.04 3.61 20.57
N ARG A 282 -1.23 4.39 19.49
CA ARG A 282 -2.56 4.73 18.99
C ARG A 282 -3.14 3.61 18.15
N TRP A 283 -2.37 2.96 17.28
CA TRP A 283 -2.85 2.04 16.24
C TRP A 283 -2.51 0.56 16.52
N GLY A 284 -1.79 0.24 17.60
CA GLY A 284 -1.28 -1.10 17.86
C GLY A 284 -0.10 -1.47 16.97
N GLY A 285 0.32 -2.74 17.02
CA GLY A 285 1.40 -3.29 16.21
C GLY A 285 2.78 -2.97 16.78
N ASP A 286 3.82 -3.02 15.94
CA ASP A 286 5.19 -2.84 16.42
C ASP A 286 5.73 -1.41 16.31
N GLY A 287 5.10 -0.53 15.53
CA GLY A 287 5.65 0.81 15.29
C GLY A 287 6.92 0.78 14.45
N ARG A 288 7.05 -0.17 13.52
CA ARG A 288 8.19 -0.27 12.60
C ARG A 288 7.90 0.55 11.36
N MET A 289 8.82 1.43 10.94
CA MET A 289 8.62 2.21 9.71
C MET A 289 8.92 1.40 8.46
N PHE A 290 10.14 0.87 8.38
CA PHE A 290 10.55 -0.07 7.36
C PHE A 290 11.01 -1.36 8.02
N GLN A 291 10.54 -2.48 7.53
CA GLN A 291 11.02 -3.79 7.92
C GLN A 291 11.46 -4.56 6.68
N ILE A 292 12.67 -5.12 6.75
CA ILE A 292 13.23 -5.97 5.70
C ILE A 292 13.65 -7.29 6.33
N ILE A 293 12.86 -8.34 6.08
CA ILE A 293 13.10 -9.67 6.65
C ILE A 293 13.32 -10.70 5.55
N SER A 294 14.42 -11.44 5.64
CA SER A 294 14.78 -12.43 4.63
C SER A 294 15.08 -13.76 5.30
N PRO A 295 14.19 -14.77 5.17
CA PRO A 295 14.38 -16.04 5.86
C PRO A 295 15.61 -16.79 5.34
N LYS A 296 15.90 -16.76 4.04
CA LYS A 296 17.11 -17.40 3.45
C LYS A 296 17.80 -16.51 2.42
N ARG A 297 17.11 -15.80 1.53
CA ARG A 297 17.71 -14.92 0.51
C ARG A 297 17.37 -13.45 0.70
N PRO A 298 18.33 -12.51 0.58
CA PRO A 298 18.09 -11.08 0.81
C PRO A 298 17.13 -10.47 -0.23
N VAL A 299 16.50 -9.33 0.09
CA VAL A 299 15.93 -8.44 -0.92
C VAL A 299 17.07 -7.85 -1.75
N ARG A 300 16.97 -7.85 -3.08
CA ARG A 300 18.02 -7.28 -3.95
C ARG A 300 17.60 -5.95 -4.58
N ASN A 301 18.55 -5.04 -4.78
CA ASN A 301 18.35 -3.78 -5.49
C ASN A 301 17.17 -2.97 -4.91
N LEU A 302 17.21 -2.73 -3.60
CA LEU A 302 16.22 -1.92 -2.89
C LEU A 302 16.72 -0.48 -2.80
N THR A 303 15.87 0.49 -3.11
CA THR A 303 16.15 1.91 -2.91
C THR A 303 15.04 2.54 -2.09
N ILE A 304 15.39 3.10 -0.93
CA ILE A 304 14.53 3.93 -0.09
C ILE A 304 15.15 5.34 -0.08
N ASP A 305 14.54 6.25 -0.84
CA ASP A 305 15.14 7.53 -1.21
C ASP A 305 14.19 8.71 -0.99
N ARG A 306 14.65 9.77 -0.33
CA ARG A 306 13.87 11.04 -0.22
C ARG A 306 12.48 10.90 0.38
N ASN A 307 12.32 10.03 1.37
CA ASN A 307 11.07 9.94 2.13
C ASN A 307 11.16 10.80 3.39
N THR A 308 10.04 11.37 3.81
CA THR A 308 9.88 11.97 5.15
C THR A 308 9.01 11.04 5.99
N VAL A 309 9.53 10.57 7.12
CA VAL A 309 8.95 9.45 7.89
C VAL A 309 8.95 9.76 9.38
N LEU A 310 7.77 10.10 9.92
CA LEU A 310 7.60 10.61 11.28
C LEU A 310 6.67 9.71 12.10
N HIS A 311 7.19 9.20 13.21
CA HIS A 311 6.39 8.48 14.20
C HIS A 311 5.39 9.44 14.84
N GLY A 312 4.20 8.93 15.18
CA GLY A 312 3.16 9.71 15.87
C GLY A 312 3.36 9.87 17.38
N GLY A 313 4.47 9.36 17.93
CA GLY A 313 4.79 9.37 19.35
C GLY A 313 4.94 7.97 19.98
N GLY A 314 5.17 7.95 21.29
CA GLY A 314 5.25 6.72 22.11
C GLY A 314 6.43 5.80 21.82
N SER A 315 6.44 4.64 22.48
CA SER A 315 7.46 3.58 22.35
C SER A 315 7.35 2.78 21.03
N SER A 316 7.19 3.47 19.90
CA SER A 316 7.24 2.84 18.56
C SER A 316 8.65 2.27 18.32
N SER A 317 8.78 1.12 17.65
CA SER A 317 10.03 0.34 17.56
C SER A 317 11.18 1.14 16.93
N GLY A 318 11.46 0.97 15.64
CA GLY A 318 12.52 1.72 14.98
C GLY A 318 12.28 1.91 13.51
N PHE A 319 13.01 2.86 12.94
CA PHE A 319 12.74 3.27 11.58
C PHE A 319 13.17 2.23 10.52
N LEU A 320 14.14 1.38 10.85
CA LEU A 320 14.58 0.32 9.95
C LEU A 320 14.88 -0.93 10.76
N VAL A 321 14.06 -1.95 10.59
CA VAL A 321 14.23 -3.25 11.24
C VAL A 321 14.70 -4.27 10.22
N LEU A 322 15.88 -4.83 10.49
CA LEU A 322 16.52 -5.86 9.69
C LEU A 322 16.45 -7.19 10.45
N GLY A 323 16.38 -8.30 9.73
CA GLY A 323 16.37 -9.61 10.34
C GLY A 323 16.04 -10.77 9.41
N GLY A 324 15.94 -11.95 10.01
CA GLY A 324 15.67 -13.22 9.36
C GLY A 324 16.08 -14.38 10.27
N ALA A 325 15.32 -15.47 10.25
CA ALA A 325 15.52 -16.64 11.12
C ALA A 325 16.83 -17.43 10.87
N SER A 326 17.78 -16.88 10.10
CA SER A 326 19.02 -17.55 9.70
C SER A 326 20.22 -16.60 9.68
N ALA A 327 21.41 -17.16 9.48
CA ALA A 327 22.67 -16.41 9.39
C ALA A 327 22.73 -15.41 8.20
N ASN A 328 21.65 -15.22 7.43
CA ASN A 328 21.68 -14.58 6.13
C ASN A 328 21.40 -13.08 6.19
N ALA A 329 21.86 -12.36 5.17
CA ALA A 329 21.60 -10.94 5.02
C ALA A 329 20.11 -10.68 4.71
N SER A 330 19.60 -9.55 5.19
CA SER A 330 18.25 -9.07 4.89
C SER A 330 18.17 -8.40 3.53
N ALA A 331 19.22 -7.65 3.15
CA ALA A 331 19.25 -6.88 1.91
C ALA A 331 20.63 -6.92 1.21
N ASP A 332 20.60 -6.81 -0.11
CA ASP A 332 21.77 -6.72 -0.98
C ASP A 332 21.53 -5.64 -2.05
N SER A 333 22.58 -4.89 -2.40
CA SER A 333 22.49 -3.67 -3.20
C SER A 333 21.37 -2.75 -2.70
N PHE A 334 21.48 -2.34 -1.43
CA PHE A 334 20.48 -1.54 -0.74
C PHE A 334 20.94 -0.09 -0.63
N ALA A 335 20.18 0.83 -1.21
CA ALA A 335 20.36 2.26 -1.01
C ALA A 335 19.27 2.79 -0.05
N PHE A 336 19.70 3.42 1.03
CA PHE A 336 18.86 4.13 1.97
C PHE A 336 19.41 5.55 2.10
N ARG A 337 18.90 6.48 1.30
CA ARG A 337 19.56 7.79 1.14
C ARG A 337 18.61 8.97 1.10
N ASP A 338 19.15 10.12 1.48
CA ASP A 338 18.46 11.41 1.41
C ASP A 338 17.08 11.40 2.11
N ASN A 339 16.86 10.58 3.15
CA ASN A 339 15.58 10.55 3.89
C ASN A 339 15.62 11.46 5.13
N ILE A 340 14.45 11.94 5.59
CA ILE A 340 14.29 12.58 6.91
C ILE A 340 13.39 11.69 7.77
N ILE A 341 13.94 11.17 8.87
CA ILE A 341 13.29 10.09 9.60
C ILE A 341 13.41 10.28 11.10
N SER A 342 12.28 10.16 11.80
CA SER A 342 12.28 10.05 13.26
C SER A 342 12.80 8.70 13.73
N ARG A 343 13.68 8.71 14.75
CA ARG A 343 14.36 7.52 15.25
C ARG A 343 13.38 6.41 15.62
N GLY A 344 12.45 6.71 16.53
CA GLY A 344 11.69 5.69 17.30
C GLY A 344 12.37 5.39 18.63
N SER A 345 11.93 4.34 19.33
CA SER A 345 12.57 3.84 20.56
C SER A 345 13.99 3.31 20.29
N TYR A 346 14.14 2.73 19.10
CA TYR A 346 15.38 2.32 18.47
C TYR A 346 15.47 2.97 17.10
N GLY A 347 16.66 3.14 16.54
CA GLY A 347 16.84 3.60 15.16
C GLY A 347 16.83 2.46 14.15
N ALA A 348 17.86 2.37 13.30
CA ALA A 348 18.07 1.22 12.42
C ALA A 348 18.78 0.11 13.17
N PHE A 349 18.13 -1.03 13.36
CA PHE A 349 18.71 -2.17 14.06
C PHE A 349 18.24 -3.50 13.45
N GLY A 350 18.79 -4.59 13.95
CA GLY A 350 18.32 -5.93 13.62
C GLY A 350 18.43 -6.88 14.80
N GLU A 351 17.88 -8.08 14.65
CA GLU A 351 17.85 -9.08 15.70
C GLU A 351 19.24 -9.31 16.32
N SER A 352 19.32 -9.26 17.65
CA SER A 352 20.57 -9.46 18.40
C SER A 352 21.75 -8.56 18.00
N THR A 353 21.50 -7.38 17.42
CA THR A 353 22.54 -6.40 17.06
C THR A 353 22.17 -4.99 17.52
N GLY A 354 23.18 -4.15 17.76
CA GLY A 354 22.99 -2.73 18.08
C GLY A 354 22.78 -1.86 16.84
N GLU A 355 22.31 -0.62 17.05
CA GLU A 355 21.95 0.29 15.96
C GLU A 355 23.10 0.68 15.02
N GLY A 356 22.77 0.90 13.75
CA GLY A 356 23.70 1.39 12.74
C GLY A 356 24.66 0.31 12.25
N PHE A 357 25.97 0.59 12.25
CA PHE A 357 27.00 -0.31 11.72
C PHE A 357 26.92 -1.78 12.17
N PRO A 358 26.63 -2.13 13.45
CA PRO A 358 26.52 -3.53 13.83
C PRO A 358 25.41 -4.27 13.06
N SER A 359 24.22 -3.67 12.93
CA SER A 359 23.14 -4.26 12.12
C SER A 359 23.41 -4.16 10.63
N PHE A 360 23.97 -3.05 10.14
CA PHE A 360 24.29 -2.89 8.72
C PHE A 360 25.31 -3.93 8.24
N ASN A 361 26.40 -4.13 8.97
CA ASN A 361 27.42 -5.13 8.64
C ASN A 361 26.88 -6.56 8.72
N ARG A 362 25.88 -6.80 9.58
CA ARG A 362 25.29 -8.12 9.77
C ARG A 362 24.26 -8.48 8.70
N TYR A 363 23.44 -7.51 8.31
CA TYR A 363 22.21 -7.75 7.54
C TYR A 363 22.20 -7.10 6.15
N CYS A 364 23.25 -6.38 5.77
CA CYS A 364 23.36 -5.79 4.44
C CYS A 364 24.71 -6.16 3.78
N LEU A 365 24.68 -6.62 2.53
CA LEU A 365 25.90 -6.99 1.79
C LEU A 365 26.51 -5.80 1.04
N ASN A 366 25.69 -4.94 0.44
CA ASN A 366 26.13 -3.76 -0.30
C ASN A 366 25.20 -2.59 0.04
N LEU A 367 25.47 -1.92 1.17
CA LEU A 367 24.65 -0.82 1.68
C LEU A 367 25.24 0.54 1.30
N ASP A 368 24.43 1.38 0.66
CA ASP A 368 24.61 2.83 0.62
C ASP A 368 23.63 3.47 1.62
N PHE A 369 24.13 3.87 2.78
CA PHE A 369 23.36 4.64 3.76
C PHE A 369 23.97 6.04 3.84
N SER A 370 23.41 6.98 3.07
CA SER A 370 24.01 8.31 2.90
C SER A 370 23.02 9.46 2.96
N ASN A 371 23.48 10.63 3.43
CA ASN A 371 22.72 11.88 3.45
C ASN A 371 21.36 11.83 4.18
N ASN A 372 21.13 10.85 5.05
CA ASN A 372 19.92 10.80 5.85
C ASN A 372 19.97 11.81 7.00
N VAL A 373 18.82 12.32 7.39
CA VAL A 373 18.64 13.11 8.61
C VAL A 373 17.83 12.28 9.61
N LEU A 374 18.41 12.05 10.79
CA LEU A 374 17.76 11.35 11.88
C LEU A 374 17.28 12.34 12.95
N ILE A 375 15.97 12.36 13.17
CA ILE A 375 15.32 13.17 14.20
C ILE A 375 15.27 12.36 15.50
N GLY A 376 15.74 12.93 16.62
CA GLY A 376 15.71 12.28 17.93
C GLY A 376 16.80 11.23 18.13
N SER A 377 17.88 11.30 17.34
CA SER A 377 19.08 10.48 17.50
C SER A 377 20.30 11.38 17.61
N SER A 378 21.36 10.89 18.26
CA SER A 378 22.68 11.53 18.27
C SER A 378 23.80 10.50 18.30
N ILE A 379 23.49 9.23 17.97
CA ILE A 379 24.45 8.14 18.14
C ILE A 379 25.45 8.10 16.97
N SER A 380 26.71 7.86 17.29
CA SER A 380 27.81 7.86 16.31
C SER A 380 27.95 6.56 15.52
N SER A 381 27.08 5.58 15.74
CA SER A 381 27.13 4.28 15.04
C SER A 381 26.51 4.31 13.64
N TYR A 382 26.05 5.48 13.18
CA TYR A 382 25.62 5.70 11.80
C TYR A 382 26.76 6.22 10.92
N PRO A 383 26.68 6.05 9.58
CA PRO A 383 27.64 6.62 8.65
C PRO A 383 27.83 8.14 8.83
N PRO A 384 29.05 8.68 8.65
CA PRO A 384 29.37 10.09 8.89
C PRO A 384 28.54 11.12 8.10
N SER A 385 27.94 10.71 6.98
CA SER A 385 27.05 11.56 6.19
C SER A 385 25.65 11.71 6.80
N THR A 386 25.36 10.99 7.88
CA THR A 386 24.11 11.09 8.63
C THR A 386 24.10 12.37 9.46
N ARG A 387 23.07 13.19 9.27
CA ARG A 387 22.83 14.39 10.08
C ARG A 387 21.84 14.08 11.19
N PHE A 388 21.98 14.81 12.29
CA PHE A 388 21.15 14.62 13.47
C PHE A 388 20.46 15.93 13.83
N VAL A 389 19.18 15.85 14.15
CA VAL A 389 18.41 16.94 14.74
C VAL A 389 17.69 16.39 15.98
N ALA A 390 17.58 17.19 17.04
CA ALA A 390 17.11 16.68 18.32
C ALA A 390 15.60 16.37 18.33
N SER A 391 14.80 17.16 17.62
CA SER A 391 13.34 17.04 17.60
C SER A 391 12.73 17.42 16.25
N ILE A 392 11.43 17.13 16.08
CA ILE A 392 10.68 17.53 14.87
C ILE A 392 10.70 19.07 14.70
N PRO A 393 10.48 19.90 15.74
CA PRO A 393 10.69 21.34 15.64
C PRO A 393 12.09 21.75 15.15
N ASP A 394 13.15 21.06 15.59
CA ASP A 394 14.53 21.38 15.17
C ASP A 394 14.81 21.05 13.70
N ALA A 395 14.00 20.18 13.08
CA ALA A 395 14.06 19.96 11.65
C ALA A 395 13.61 21.19 10.85
N LYS A 396 12.89 22.13 11.48
CA LYS A 396 12.36 23.37 10.90
C LYS A 396 11.55 23.12 9.62
N PHE A 397 10.52 22.28 9.72
CA PHE A 397 9.48 22.23 8.69
C PHE A 397 8.66 23.53 8.70
N ILE A 398 8.10 23.93 7.55
CA ILE A 398 7.34 25.19 7.40
C ILE A 398 6.10 25.21 8.31
N ASP A 399 5.24 24.19 8.22
CA ASP A 399 4.03 24.09 9.03
C ASP A 399 3.58 22.63 9.21
N VAL A 400 4.10 21.98 10.25
CA VAL A 400 3.73 20.58 10.57
C VAL A 400 2.24 20.43 10.87
N ASN A 401 1.60 21.42 11.48
CA ASN A 401 0.19 21.35 11.87
C ASN A 401 -0.73 21.52 10.65
N GLY A 402 -0.33 22.34 9.68
CA GLY A 402 -0.98 22.48 8.38
C GLY A 402 -0.62 21.38 7.37
N GLY A 403 0.27 20.45 7.74
CA GLY A 403 0.72 19.36 6.86
C GLY A 403 1.76 19.75 5.82
N ASP A 404 2.41 20.92 5.98
CA ASP A 404 3.51 21.37 5.14
C ASP A 404 4.88 20.96 5.73
N TYR A 405 5.40 19.85 5.21
CA TYR A 405 6.70 19.30 5.59
C TYR A 405 7.84 19.76 4.68
N ARG A 406 7.68 20.87 3.94
CA ARG A 406 8.83 21.54 3.30
C ARG A 406 9.77 22.04 4.38
N LEU A 407 11.06 22.02 4.10
CA LEU A 407 12.06 22.57 5.03
C LEU A 407 12.07 24.09 4.92
N ALA A 408 12.19 24.82 6.04
CA ALA A 408 12.46 26.26 6.00
C ALA A 408 13.86 26.52 5.39
N PRO A 409 14.13 27.70 4.79
CA PRO A 409 15.44 28.02 4.22
C PRO A 409 16.62 27.87 5.18
N ASP A 410 16.39 28.13 6.47
CA ASP A 410 17.37 28.02 7.55
C ASP A 410 17.35 26.66 8.28
N SER A 411 16.69 25.65 7.70
CA SER A 411 16.64 24.30 8.23
C SER A 411 18.02 23.64 8.19
N PRO A 412 18.49 23.05 9.31
CA PRO A 412 19.72 22.27 9.32
C PRO A 412 19.64 21.01 8.44
N CYS A 413 18.42 20.55 8.13
CA CYS A 413 18.19 19.36 7.32
C CYS A 413 18.57 19.56 5.85
N ARG A 414 18.53 20.80 5.32
CA ARG A 414 18.83 21.11 3.92
C ARG A 414 20.30 20.86 3.55
N ALA A 415 21.21 20.99 4.51
CA ALA A 415 22.67 21.00 4.28
C ALA A 415 23.09 21.90 3.09
N GLY A 416 22.54 23.12 3.04
CA GLY A 416 22.85 24.11 2.00
C GLY A 416 22.25 23.84 0.62
N LYS A 417 21.40 22.80 0.47
CA LYS A 417 20.71 22.48 -0.78
C LYS A 417 19.37 23.24 -0.92
N THR A 418 18.96 23.48 -2.17
CA THR A 418 17.58 23.87 -2.50
C THR A 418 16.61 22.72 -2.18
N ASP A 419 15.30 22.97 -2.16
CA ASP A 419 14.29 21.94 -1.83
C ASP A 419 14.36 20.74 -2.78
N GLU A 420 14.54 20.98 -4.07
CA GLU A 420 14.71 19.93 -5.08
C GLU A 420 15.95 19.05 -4.84
N GLY A 421 16.94 19.48 -4.05
CA GLY A 421 18.13 18.68 -3.69
C GLY A 421 18.17 18.18 -2.24
N ALA A 422 17.33 18.75 -1.36
CA ALA A 422 17.35 18.48 0.07
C ALA A 422 16.78 17.07 0.40
N PRO A 423 17.25 16.43 1.49
CA PRO A 423 16.62 15.22 1.98
C PRO A 423 15.16 15.39 2.35
N GLY A 424 14.45 14.26 2.37
CA GLY A 424 13.03 14.21 2.66
C GLY A 424 12.19 14.41 1.41
N VAL A 425 10.88 14.42 1.66
CA VAL A 425 9.86 14.51 0.62
C VAL A 425 9.89 15.89 -0.07
N ASP A 426 9.88 15.87 -1.40
CA ASP A 426 9.42 16.96 -2.24
C ASP A 426 7.90 17.07 -2.10
N MET A 427 7.48 18.00 -1.23
CA MET A 427 6.08 18.28 -0.94
C MET A 427 5.34 18.83 -2.16
N ASP A 428 5.99 19.54 -3.08
CA ASP A 428 5.31 20.05 -4.27
C ASP A 428 4.90 18.90 -5.19
N ALA A 429 5.80 17.95 -5.40
CA ALA A 429 5.51 16.72 -6.13
C ALA A 429 4.43 15.89 -5.42
N LEU A 430 4.53 15.72 -4.10
CA LEU A 430 3.54 14.97 -3.32
C LEU A 430 2.15 15.61 -3.39
N VAL A 431 2.04 16.94 -3.16
CA VAL A 431 0.77 17.66 -3.17
C VAL A 431 0.16 17.60 -4.57
N ARG A 432 0.93 17.83 -5.64
CA ARG A 432 0.43 17.67 -7.02
C ARG A 432 -0.09 16.25 -7.26
N ALA A 433 0.61 15.23 -6.78
CA ALA A 433 0.21 13.84 -6.97
C ALA A 433 -1.05 13.45 -6.18
N THR A 434 -1.23 14.00 -4.97
CA THR A 434 -2.31 13.62 -4.03
C THR A 434 -3.48 14.60 -3.96
N GLN A 435 -3.39 15.76 -4.61
CA GLN A 435 -4.45 16.78 -4.59
C GLN A 435 -5.79 16.20 -5.07
N GLY A 436 -6.85 16.35 -4.27
CA GLY A 436 -8.20 15.89 -4.60
C GLY A 436 -8.41 14.38 -4.51
N VAL A 437 -7.44 13.61 -3.99
CA VAL A 437 -7.57 12.15 -3.84
C VAL A 437 -8.66 11.76 -2.85
N GLU A 438 -8.80 12.47 -1.73
CA GLU A 438 -9.83 12.18 -0.72
C GLU A 438 -11.24 12.50 -1.22
N THR A 439 -11.40 13.63 -1.91
CA THR A 439 -12.69 14.07 -2.48
C THR A 439 -13.04 13.33 -3.76
N GLY A 440 -12.04 12.83 -4.49
CA GLY A 440 -12.20 12.13 -5.75
C GLY A 440 -12.40 13.04 -6.97
N VAL A 441 -12.17 14.34 -6.78
CA VAL A 441 -12.24 15.34 -7.84
C VAL A 441 -10.83 15.62 -8.33
N ARG A 442 -10.56 15.42 -9.61
CA ARG A 442 -9.32 15.90 -10.22
C ARG A 442 -9.36 17.42 -10.21
N ALA A 443 -8.39 18.06 -9.58
CA ALA A 443 -8.16 19.48 -9.78
C ALA A 443 -7.98 19.72 -11.29
N ALA A 444 -8.62 20.76 -11.84
CA ALA A 444 -8.35 21.17 -13.21
C ALA A 444 -6.82 21.35 -13.34
N PRO A 445 -6.19 20.89 -14.44
CA PRO A 445 -4.77 21.17 -14.63
C PRO A 445 -4.60 22.68 -14.51
N MET A 446 -3.71 23.13 -13.62
CA MET A 446 -3.37 24.55 -13.52
C MET A 446 -2.95 24.99 -14.93
N ARG A 447 -3.77 25.78 -15.60
CA ARG A 447 -3.37 26.45 -16.83
C ARG A 447 -2.26 27.42 -16.45
N GLY A 448 -1.00 27.06 -16.74
CA GLY A 448 0.13 27.99 -16.64
C GLY A 448 1.43 27.35 -16.16
N ALA A 449 2.21 26.87 -17.12
CA ALA A 449 3.68 27.01 -17.18
C ALA A 449 4.17 26.44 -18.52
N MET A 450 3.64 27.00 -19.61
CA MET A 450 4.42 27.13 -20.85
C MET A 450 4.46 28.63 -21.09
N ASP A 451 5.58 29.23 -20.68
CA ASP A 451 6.25 30.36 -21.30
C ASP A 451 7.74 30.25 -20.95
#